data_AF-A0A229QZJ1-F1
#
_entry.id   AF-A0A229QZJ1-F1
#
_cell.length_a   1.000
_cell.length_b   1.000
_cell.length_c   1.000
_cell.angle_alpha   90.00
_cell.angle_beta   90.00
_cell.angle_gamma   90.00
#
_symmetry.space_group_name_H-M   'P 1'
#
loop_
_entity.id
_entity.type
_entity.pdbx_description
1 polymer ?
#
loop_
_entity_poly.entity_id
_entity_poly.type
_entity_poly.pdbx_seq_one_letter_code
_entity_poly.pdbx_strand_id
1 'polypeptide(L)'
;PVKGLRSSVRVKRLEFARTCYDHLAGTVAVALRDGMLSTGLIAEADGLALTGRGREVFGALGVEIAESRRPMLRDCLDWTVRRDHLAGRVPAALLSHGVSAGWLSREGNRAVKVLPAAEKPFADLGVDLAALRSP
;
A
#
# COMPACT_ATOMS: atom_id res chain seq x y z
N PRO A 1 19.64 29.43 10.62
CA PRO A 1 19.92 28.08 10.07
C PRO A 1 18.63 27.40 9.54
N VAL A 2 18.54 27.13 8.24
CA VAL A 2 17.35 26.55 7.59
C VAL A 2 17.14 25.08 7.98
N LYS A 3 16.52 24.85 9.15
CA LYS A 3 15.97 23.54 9.56
C LYS A 3 14.74 23.12 8.72
N GLY A 4 14.18 24.02 7.90
CA GLY A 4 12.89 23.86 7.23
C GLY A 4 12.86 22.89 6.04
N LEU A 5 13.86 22.93 5.14
CA LEU A 5 13.80 22.17 3.89
C LEU A 5 13.90 20.65 4.11
N ARG A 6 14.84 20.20 4.96
CA ARG A 6 15.01 18.78 5.30
C ARG A 6 13.81 18.21 6.06
N SER A 7 13.16 19.02 6.90
CA SER A 7 11.94 18.66 7.61
C SER A 7 10.78 18.49 6.63
N SER A 8 10.59 19.45 5.72
CA SER A 8 9.55 19.41 4.68
C SER A 8 9.69 18.19 3.76
N VAL A 9 10.90 17.89 3.30
CA VAL A 9 11.15 16.69 2.46
C VAL A 9 10.81 15.41 3.20
N ARG A 10 11.11 15.32 4.49
CA ARG A 10 10.76 14.13 5.29
C ARG A 10 9.25 14.00 5.48
N VAL A 11 8.54 15.09 5.75
CA VAL A 11 7.07 15.07 5.83
C VAL A 11 6.47 14.57 4.53
N LYS A 12 6.89 15.12 3.38
CA LYS A 12 6.42 14.67 2.06
C LYS A 12 6.68 13.18 1.80
N ARG A 13 7.84 12.65 2.22
CA ARG A 13 8.13 11.21 2.08
C ARG A 13 7.19 10.35 2.92
N LEU A 14 6.91 10.75 4.17
CA LEU A 14 6.00 10.03 5.06
C LEU A 14 4.54 10.10 4.61
N GLU A 15 4.14 11.24 4.03
CA GLU A 15 2.84 11.42 3.42
C GLU A 15 2.69 10.54 2.17
N PHE A 16 3.72 10.47 1.32
CA PHE A 16 3.69 9.66 0.11
C PHE A 16 3.59 8.16 0.39
N ALA A 17 4.50 7.61 1.20
CA ALA A 17 4.50 6.19 1.57
C ALA A 17 5.22 5.94 2.89
N ARG A 18 4.57 5.20 3.78
CA ARG A 18 5.13 4.79 5.08
C ARG A 18 4.51 3.47 5.57
N THR A 19 4.99 2.95 6.68
CA THR A 19 4.34 1.85 7.40
C THR A 19 3.41 2.37 8.50
N CYS A 20 2.15 1.95 8.49
CA CYS A 20 1.22 2.08 9.63
C CYS A 20 1.18 0.72 10.34
N TYR A 21 2.19 0.41 11.17
CA TYR A 21 2.46 -0.95 11.68
C TYR A 21 3.08 -1.88 10.63
N ASP A 22 2.37 -2.92 10.22
CA ASP A 22 2.81 -3.99 9.34
C ASP A 22 2.29 -3.85 7.90
N HIS A 23 1.59 -2.75 7.58
CA HIS A 23 1.05 -2.47 6.25
C HIS A 23 1.40 -1.05 5.77
N LEU A 24 1.21 -0.83 4.47
CA LEU A 24 1.48 0.45 3.82
C LEU A 24 0.43 1.49 4.23
N ALA A 25 0.87 2.73 4.35
CA ALA A 25 0.07 3.93 4.56
C ALA A 25 0.63 5.10 3.72
N GLY A 26 -0.09 6.22 3.70
CA GLY A 26 0.20 7.37 2.84
C GLY A 26 -0.54 7.31 1.50
N THR A 27 -0.23 8.25 0.62
CA THR A 27 -0.87 8.42 -0.70
C THR A 27 -0.90 7.12 -1.49
N VAL A 28 0.20 6.38 -1.51
CA VAL A 28 0.30 5.11 -2.26
C VAL A 28 -0.65 4.05 -1.70
N ALA A 29 -0.84 3.99 -0.38
CA ALA A 29 -1.71 2.99 0.24
C ALA A 29 -3.20 3.31 0.07
N VAL A 30 -3.55 4.59 0.06
CA VAL A 30 -4.91 5.04 -0.26
C VAL A 30 -5.22 4.76 -1.73
N ALA A 31 -4.30 5.10 -2.64
CA ALA A 31 -4.45 4.78 -4.06
C ALA A 31 -4.56 3.27 -4.29
N LEU A 32 -3.83 2.45 -3.53
CA LEU A 32 -3.97 0.99 -3.56
C LEU A 32 -5.38 0.53 -3.17
N ARG A 33 -5.95 1.08 -2.10
CA ARG A 33 -7.34 0.79 -1.71
C ARG A 33 -8.31 1.10 -2.85
N ASP A 34 -8.23 2.32 -3.37
CA ASP A 34 -9.11 2.81 -4.45
C ASP A 34 -8.94 1.99 -5.73
N GLY A 35 -7.70 1.68 -6.10
CA GLY A 35 -7.34 0.87 -7.25
C GLY A 35 -7.91 -0.54 -7.14
N MET A 36 -7.72 -1.20 -6.00
CA MET A 36 -8.23 -2.55 -5.78
C MET A 36 -9.77 -2.60 -5.77
N LEU A 37 -10.45 -1.55 -5.29
CA LEU A 37 -11.92 -1.45 -5.38
C LEU A 37 -12.39 -1.24 -6.82
N SER A 38 -11.83 -0.24 -7.50
CA SER A 38 -12.24 0.12 -8.87
C SER A 38 -11.98 -0.98 -9.90
N THR A 39 -10.98 -1.84 -9.64
CA THR A 39 -10.65 -2.98 -10.50
C THR A 39 -11.28 -4.30 -10.03
N GLY A 40 -12.11 -4.27 -8.98
CA GLY A 40 -12.84 -5.43 -8.46
C GLY A 40 -11.95 -6.51 -7.81
N LEU A 41 -10.75 -6.15 -7.37
CA LEU A 41 -9.88 -7.05 -6.59
C LEU A 41 -10.36 -7.19 -5.14
N ILE A 42 -11.00 -6.14 -4.63
CA ILE A 42 -11.73 -6.15 -3.35
C ILE A 42 -13.15 -5.65 -3.56
N ALA A 43 -14.06 -6.05 -2.67
CA ALA A 43 -15.45 -5.62 -2.67
C ALA A 43 -15.86 -5.12 -1.28
N GLU A 44 -16.77 -4.14 -1.27
CA GLU A 44 -17.46 -3.62 -0.09
C GLU A 44 -18.89 -4.19 -0.09
N ALA A 45 -19.10 -5.37 0.51
CA ALA A 45 -20.44 -5.91 0.72
C ALA A 45 -20.78 -5.83 2.22
N ASP A 46 -20.41 -6.85 2.99
CA ASP A 46 -20.54 -6.87 4.46
C ASP A 46 -19.22 -6.47 5.16
N GLY A 47 -18.51 -5.54 4.52
CA GLY A 47 -17.11 -5.21 4.82
C GLY A 47 -16.17 -5.59 3.67
N LEU A 48 -14.89 -5.27 3.85
CA LEU A 48 -13.88 -5.51 2.82
C LEU A 48 -13.56 -7.00 2.68
N ALA A 49 -13.73 -7.52 1.46
CA ALA A 49 -13.38 -8.89 1.10
C ALA A 49 -12.47 -8.94 -0.13
N LEU A 50 -11.52 -9.88 -0.13
CA LEU A 50 -10.69 -10.18 -1.30
C LEU A 50 -11.49 -11.07 -2.26
N THR A 51 -11.69 -10.61 -3.49
CA THR A 51 -12.48 -11.33 -4.50
C THR A 51 -11.69 -12.51 -5.10
N GLY A 52 -12.35 -13.35 -5.89
CA GLY A 52 -11.67 -14.40 -6.67
C GLY A 52 -10.58 -13.81 -7.60
N ARG A 53 -10.93 -12.75 -8.33
CA ARG A 53 -9.97 -11.98 -9.16
C ARG A 53 -8.81 -11.43 -8.34
N GLY A 54 -9.08 -10.88 -7.14
CA GLY A 54 -8.06 -10.42 -6.22
C GLY A 54 -7.07 -11.52 -5.84
N ARG A 55 -7.56 -12.73 -5.55
CA ARG A 55 -6.71 -13.89 -5.24
C ARG A 55 -5.83 -14.30 -6.41
N GLU A 56 -6.38 -14.30 -7.63
CA GLU A 56 -5.62 -14.60 -8.85
C GLU A 56 -4.48 -13.62 -9.08
N VAL A 57 -4.75 -12.31 -8.96
CA VAL A 57 -3.73 -11.26 -9.11
C VAL A 57 -2.64 -11.40 -8.04
N PHE A 58 -3.02 -11.58 -6.77
CA PHE A 58 -2.03 -11.77 -5.70
C PHE A 58 -1.20 -13.05 -5.91
N GLY A 59 -1.81 -14.14 -6.38
CA GLY A 59 -1.12 -15.38 -6.73
C GLY A 59 -0.13 -15.19 -7.89
N ALA A 60 -0.52 -14.49 -8.95
CA ALA A 60 0.35 -14.18 -10.08
C ALA A 60 1.54 -13.29 -9.70
N LEU A 61 1.34 -12.41 -8.71
CA LEU A 61 2.38 -11.57 -8.13
C LEU A 61 3.28 -12.33 -7.13
N GLY A 62 2.99 -13.59 -6.81
CA GLY A 62 3.73 -14.38 -5.83
C GLY A 62 3.52 -13.93 -4.37
N VAL A 63 2.46 -13.19 -4.09
CA VAL A 63 2.13 -12.71 -2.74
C VAL A 63 1.33 -13.77 -1.99
N GLU A 64 2.02 -14.50 -1.12
CA GLU A 64 1.38 -15.52 -0.28
C GLU A 64 0.69 -14.90 0.94
N ILE A 65 -0.60 -15.20 1.13
CA ILE A 65 -1.42 -14.69 2.23
C ILE A 65 -1.64 -15.81 3.26
N ALA A 66 -0.75 -15.91 4.25
CA ALA A 66 -0.80 -16.96 5.26
C ALA A 66 -2.12 -16.99 6.06
N GLU A 67 -2.64 -18.19 6.34
CA GLU A 67 -3.83 -18.39 7.17
C GLU A 67 -3.63 -17.93 8.62
N SER A 68 -4.58 -17.17 9.16
CA SER A 68 -4.56 -16.71 10.55
C SER A 68 -5.92 -16.21 11.02
N ARG A 69 -6.05 -16.02 12.34
CA ARG A 69 -7.23 -15.41 12.98
C ARG A 69 -7.39 -13.90 12.73
N ARG A 70 -6.40 -13.24 12.12
CA ARG A 70 -6.50 -11.80 11.80
C ARG A 70 -7.46 -11.60 10.63
N PRO A 71 -8.20 -10.49 10.58
CA PRO A 71 -9.03 -10.15 9.42
C PRO A 71 -8.22 -10.17 8.12
N MET A 72 -8.84 -10.64 7.04
CA MET A 72 -8.24 -10.67 5.71
C MET A 72 -7.92 -9.24 5.24
N LEU A 73 -8.93 -8.37 5.35
CA LEU A 73 -8.92 -6.95 5.02
C LEU A 73 -9.76 -6.20 6.05
N ARG A 74 -9.42 -4.94 6.29
CA ARG A 74 -10.23 -3.94 6.98
C ARG A 74 -9.74 -2.54 6.60
N ASP A 75 -10.60 -1.55 6.79
CA ASP A 75 -10.20 -0.16 6.67
C ASP A 75 -9.25 0.26 7.80
N CYS A 76 -8.37 1.19 7.47
CA CYS A 76 -7.50 1.87 8.43
C CYS A 76 -7.29 3.32 8.00
N LEU A 77 -7.70 4.24 8.86
CA LEU A 77 -7.68 5.67 8.57
C LEU A 77 -6.26 6.22 8.50
N ASP A 78 -5.90 6.82 7.37
CA ASP A 78 -4.67 7.57 7.23
C ASP A 78 -4.81 8.97 7.84
N TRP A 79 -4.08 9.27 8.91
CA TRP A 79 -4.15 10.59 9.55
C TRP A 79 -3.50 11.72 8.74
N THR A 80 -2.62 11.41 7.79
CA THR A 80 -1.97 12.41 6.92
C THR A 80 -2.82 12.72 5.69
N VAL A 81 -3.36 11.69 5.03
CA VAL A 81 -4.17 11.83 3.81
C VAL A 81 -5.66 12.00 4.12
N ARG A 82 -6.08 11.69 5.36
CA ARG A 82 -7.48 11.75 5.84
C ARG A 82 -8.44 10.86 5.04
N ARG A 83 -7.95 9.71 4.57
CA ARG A 83 -8.69 8.70 3.80
C ARG A 83 -8.29 7.32 4.28
N ASP A 84 -9.16 6.34 4.11
CA ASP A 84 -8.85 4.96 4.47
C ASP A 84 -7.84 4.34 3.51
N HIS A 85 -6.87 3.62 4.07
CA HIS A 85 -6.07 2.62 3.38
C HIS A 85 -6.46 1.22 3.90
N LEU A 86 -5.77 0.19 3.41
CA LEU A 86 -6.05 -1.19 3.81
C LEU A 86 -5.16 -1.63 4.98
N ALA A 87 -5.72 -2.40 5.90
CA ALA A 87 -5.01 -3.20 6.91
C ALA A 87 -5.51 -4.65 6.90
N GLY A 88 -4.80 -5.55 7.60
CA GLY A 88 -5.14 -6.98 7.67
C GLY A 88 -4.07 -7.88 7.07
N ARG A 89 -4.41 -9.15 6.84
CA ARG A 89 -3.47 -10.15 6.29
C ARG A 89 -2.98 -9.77 4.90
N VAL A 90 -3.87 -9.29 4.02
CA VAL A 90 -3.53 -8.97 2.62
C VAL A 90 -2.53 -7.82 2.50
N PRO A 91 -2.74 -6.64 3.13
CA PRO A 91 -1.80 -5.53 3.01
C PRO A 91 -0.48 -5.80 3.72
N ALA A 92 -0.49 -6.61 4.79
CA ALA A 92 0.72 -7.04 5.48
C ALA A 92 1.57 -7.99 4.62
N ALA A 93 0.93 -8.97 3.97
CA ALA A 93 1.59 -9.85 3.01
C ALA A 93 2.17 -9.06 1.84
N LEU A 94 1.41 -8.11 1.29
CA LEU A 94 1.89 -7.25 0.20
C LEU A 94 3.11 -6.40 0.60
N LEU A 95 3.09 -5.77 1.78
CA LEU A 95 4.25 -5.01 2.25
C LEU A 95 5.47 -5.92 2.41
N SER A 96 5.30 -7.07 3.06
CA SER A 96 6.39 -8.03 3.28
C SER A 96 6.99 -8.53 1.97
N HIS A 97 6.12 -8.98 1.05
CA HIS A 97 6.54 -9.45 -0.27
C HIS A 97 7.18 -8.32 -1.08
N GLY A 98 6.55 -7.14 -1.14
CA GLY A 98 7.08 -6.01 -1.91
C GLY A 98 8.45 -5.55 -1.44
N VAL A 99 8.76 -5.70 -0.14
CA VAL A 99 10.12 -5.46 0.37
C VAL A 99 11.08 -6.58 -0.09
N SER A 100 10.67 -7.84 0.04
CA SER A 100 11.49 -8.99 -0.37
C SER A 100 11.78 -9.00 -1.88
N ALA A 101 10.82 -8.57 -2.70
CA ALA A 101 10.90 -8.55 -4.16
C ALA A 101 11.54 -7.26 -4.72
N GLY A 102 11.96 -6.32 -3.85
CA GLY A 102 12.61 -5.08 -4.26
C GLY A 102 11.67 -4.05 -4.89
N TRP A 103 10.36 -4.15 -4.67
CA TRP A 103 9.38 -3.13 -5.06
C TRP A 103 9.37 -1.96 -4.08
N LEU A 104 9.56 -2.27 -2.80
CA LEU A 104 9.54 -1.33 -1.70
C LEU A 104 10.84 -1.42 -0.91
N SER A 105 11.30 -0.30 -0.36
CA SER A 105 12.39 -0.29 0.62
C SER A 105 11.93 0.39 1.90
N ARG A 106 12.11 -0.28 3.04
CA ARG A 106 11.79 0.31 4.35
C ARG A 106 12.98 1.15 4.80
N GLU A 107 12.69 2.40 5.08
CA GLU A 107 13.65 3.38 5.54
C GLU A 107 13.46 3.63 7.05
N GLY A 108 14.39 4.38 7.66
CA GLY A 108 14.23 4.83 9.03
C GLY A 108 12.96 5.65 9.25
N ASN A 109 12.44 5.64 10.49
CA ASN A 109 11.25 6.40 10.89
C ASN A 109 9.97 6.03 10.11
N ARG A 110 9.79 4.75 9.76
CA ARG A 110 8.61 4.20 9.06
C ARG A 110 8.45 4.62 7.60
N ALA A 111 9.31 5.46 7.05
CA ALA A 111 9.22 5.83 5.64
C ALA A 111 9.38 4.59 4.75
N VAL A 112 8.65 4.56 3.64
CA VAL A 112 8.78 3.50 2.63
C VAL A 112 9.09 4.17 1.30
N LYS A 113 10.14 3.71 0.64
CA LYS A 113 10.48 4.13 -0.72
C LYS A 113 9.83 3.17 -1.71
N VAL A 114 9.07 3.71 -2.65
CA VAL A 114 8.56 2.96 -3.80
C VAL A 114 9.62 2.96 -4.90
N LEU A 115 10.12 1.78 -5.25
CA LEU A 115 11.19 1.59 -6.22
C LEU A 115 10.62 1.43 -7.65
N PRO A 116 11.44 1.60 -8.71
CA PRO A 116 10.97 1.44 -10.09
C PRO A 116 10.34 0.07 -10.36
N ALA A 117 10.86 -1.00 -9.75
CA ALA A 117 10.33 -2.35 -9.90
C ALA A 117 8.88 -2.51 -9.40
N ALA A 118 8.34 -1.56 -8.64
CA ALA A 118 6.95 -1.57 -8.17
C ALA A 118 5.94 -1.21 -9.28
N GLU A 119 6.36 -0.59 -10.38
CA GLU A 119 5.45 0.00 -11.37
C GLU A 119 4.43 -1.00 -11.92
N LYS A 120 4.91 -2.12 -12.48
CA LYS A 120 4.02 -3.16 -13.04
C LYS A 120 3.18 -3.87 -11.96
N PRO A 121 3.75 -4.36 -10.84
CA PRO A 121 2.95 -4.97 -9.77
C PRO A 121 1.87 -4.06 -9.19
N PHE A 122 2.16 -2.77 -9.01
CA PHE A 122 1.18 -1.82 -8.48
C PHE A 122 0.13 -1.46 -9.52
N ALA A 123 0.47 -1.39 -10.82
CA ALA A 123 -0.51 -1.25 -11.89
C ALA A 123 -1.49 -2.45 -11.92
N ASP A 124 -1.00 -3.68 -11.71
CA ASP A 124 -1.84 -4.88 -11.61
C ASP A 124 -2.78 -4.84 -10.39
N LEU A 125 -2.41 -4.09 -9.36
CA LEU A 125 -3.23 -3.79 -8.18
C LEU A 125 -4.10 -2.53 -8.35
N GLY A 126 -4.14 -1.94 -9.55
CA GLY A 126 -4.97 -0.77 -9.87
C GLY A 126 -4.36 0.58 -9.51
N VAL A 127 -3.04 0.68 -9.33
CA VAL A 127 -2.35 1.92 -8.94
C VAL A 127 -1.46 2.43 -10.07
N ASP A 128 -1.73 3.65 -10.52
CA ASP A 128 -0.81 4.40 -11.39
C ASP A 128 0.24 5.17 -10.56
N LEU A 129 1.40 4.54 -10.35
CA LEU A 129 2.49 5.15 -9.59
C LEU A 129 3.12 6.36 -10.30
N ALA A 130 2.99 6.49 -11.62
CA ALA A 130 3.52 7.62 -12.36
C ALA A 130 2.63 8.86 -12.14
N ALA A 131 1.31 8.69 -12.15
CA ALA A 131 0.35 9.74 -11.82
C ALA A 131 0.56 10.26 -10.38
N LEU A 132 0.81 9.38 -9.41
CA LEU A 132 1.01 9.78 -7.99
C LEU A 132 2.32 10.54 -7.73
N ARG A 133 3.30 10.44 -8.63
CA ARG A 133 4.59 11.15 -8.52
C ARG A 133 4.56 12.53 -9.18
N SER A 134 3.54 12.81 -9.98
CA SER A 134 3.34 14.10 -10.62
C SER A 134 2.66 15.06 -9.63
N PRO A 135 3.18 16.29 -9.46
CA PRO A 135 2.68 17.26 -8.48
C PRO A 135 1.28 17.79 -8.82
#